data_AF-A0A151EDK9-F1
#
_entry.id   AF-A0A151EDK9-F1
#
_cell.length_a   1.000
_cell.length_b   1.000
_cell.length_c   1.000
_cell.angle_alpha   90.00
_cell.angle_beta   90.00
_cell.angle_gamma   90.00
#
_symmetry.space_group_name_H-M   'P 1'
#
loop_
_entity.id
_entity.type
_entity.pdbx_description
1 polymer ?
#
loop_
_entity_poly.entity_id
_entity_poly.type
_entity_poly.pdbx_seq_one_letter_code
_entity_poly.pdbx_strand_id
1 'polypeptide(L)'
;MEFVVNNAMKEKPRANAYEEIEVKQANIKVIGCGGAGNNMVNWLYKKGIKGAEIIGCNTDQQHLNMIESDRKFLIGKDVTRGLGCGGFPERGAEAAQESMTVIKDSLKESDMVFICAGMGGGTGTGAAPIIAQVAKDVGSIVIGTVTMPFKIERARVDKAEFGLQQLRKTSDTVIVIDNNRLVQIAGNLPVQQAFAVANELIATMIKGIVETIAVPSLVNLDYADVKAIMTEGGVASIGVGASDTNNRVEEAVQGALSNPLLDISYEGATGAIIHIHGGPDMTLDEISKAGELVTQNMDDDANVIWGARVTDDMKGKLTVMTIITGVKSPWILGRLTSKQQQEARQELSEELGIEIFD
;
A
#
# COMPACT_ATOMS: atom_id res chain seq x y z
N MET A 1 -13.80 37.17 -15.76
CA MET A 1 -13.44 35.99 -14.95
C MET A 1 -12.91 36.41 -13.58
N GLU A 2 -11.93 37.31 -13.50
CA GLU A 2 -11.44 37.87 -12.21
C GLU A 2 -12.53 38.44 -11.29
N PHE A 3 -13.55 39.13 -11.84
CA PHE A 3 -14.68 39.64 -11.05
C PHE A 3 -15.50 38.52 -10.37
N VAL A 4 -15.68 37.39 -11.06
CA VAL A 4 -16.43 36.23 -10.55
C VAL A 4 -15.60 35.49 -9.50
N VAL A 5 -14.31 35.29 -9.76
CA VAL A 5 -13.36 34.68 -8.81
C VAL A 5 -13.26 35.53 -7.54
N ASN A 6 -13.09 36.85 -7.69
CA ASN A 6 -13.02 37.75 -6.55
C ASN A 6 -14.31 37.80 -5.74
N ASN A 7 -15.48 37.63 -6.37
CA ASN A 7 -16.75 37.53 -5.62
C ASN A 7 -16.89 36.18 -4.91
N ALA A 8 -16.52 35.07 -5.55
CA ALA A 8 -16.55 33.73 -4.95
C ALA A 8 -15.58 33.61 -3.76
N MET A 9 -14.39 34.21 -3.83
CA MET A 9 -13.42 34.22 -2.72
C MET A 9 -13.78 35.22 -1.61
N LYS A 10 -14.65 36.21 -1.87
CA LYS A 10 -15.10 37.20 -0.88
C LYS A 10 -16.29 36.72 -0.04
N GLU A 11 -17.05 35.73 -0.50
CA GLU A 11 -18.07 35.08 0.30
C GLU A 11 -17.42 34.19 1.37
N LYS A 12 -17.15 34.77 2.55
CA LYS A 12 -16.92 33.96 3.74
C LYS A 12 -18.17 33.11 4.00
N PRO A 13 -18.04 31.80 4.30
CA PRO A 13 -19.19 31.03 4.75
C PRO A 13 -19.73 31.71 6.00
N ARG A 14 -21.04 31.99 6.03
CA ARG A 14 -21.73 32.33 7.27
C ARG A 14 -21.48 31.16 8.22
N ALA A 15 -20.82 31.43 9.33
CA ALA A 15 -20.65 30.47 10.41
C ALA A 15 -22.04 30.16 10.99
N ASN A 16 -22.74 29.20 10.41
CA ASN A 16 -23.82 28.52 11.08
C ASN A 16 -23.17 27.68 12.17
N ALA A 17 -23.52 27.96 13.42
CA ALA A 17 -23.15 27.15 14.57
C ALA A 17 -23.83 25.78 14.44
N TYR A 18 -23.21 24.88 13.68
CA TYR A 18 -23.42 23.46 13.85
C TYR A 18 -22.63 23.04 15.09
N GLU A 19 -23.21 22.20 15.94
CA GLU A 19 -22.43 21.48 16.96
C GLU A 19 -21.19 20.90 16.26
N GLU A 20 -20.01 21.09 16.85
CA GLU A 20 -18.78 20.46 16.37
C GLU A 20 -18.97 18.94 16.48
N ILE A 21 -19.60 18.34 15.47
CA ILE A 21 -19.57 16.91 15.26
C ILE A 21 -18.10 16.63 14.98
N GLU A 22 -17.43 16.05 15.97
CA GLU A 22 -16.06 15.59 15.87
C GLU A 22 -16.01 14.60 14.69
N VAL A 23 -15.58 15.09 13.51
CA VAL A 23 -15.45 14.24 12.33
C VAL A 23 -14.33 13.27 12.65
N LYS A 24 -14.72 12.05 13.03
CA LYS A 24 -13.79 10.99 13.41
C LYS A 24 -12.88 10.69 12.23
N GLN A 25 -11.62 11.13 12.31
CA GLN A 25 -10.60 10.74 11.34
C GLN A 25 -10.41 9.22 11.40
N ALA A 26 -10.22 8.59 10.24
CA ALA A 26 -9.97 7.16 10.16
C ALA A 26 -8.74 6.80 10.99
N ASN A 27 -8.87 5.82 11.88
CA ASN A 27 -7.77 5.32 12.68
C ASN A 27 -6.92 4.35 11.86
N ILE A 28 -5.81 4.85 11.30
CA ILE A 28 -4.91 4.08 10.45
C ILE A 28 -3.74 3.56 11.29
N LYS A 29 -3.39 2.29 11.11
CA LYS A 29 -2.21 1.66 11.74
C LYS A 29 -1.31 1.05 10.68
N VAL A 30 0.01 1.19 10.83
CA VAL A 30 0.99 0.53 9.97
C VAL A 30 1.84 -0.41 10.81
N ILE A 31 1.73 -1.71 10.55
CA ILE A 31 2.47 -2.75 11.28
C ILE A 31 3.56 -3.39 10.42
N GLY A 32 4.80 -3.30 10.89
CA GLY A 32 5.96 -3.97 10.31
C GLY A 32 6.14 -5.35 10.91
N CYS A 33 6.23 -6.38 10.05
CA CYS A 33 6.39 -7.78 10.45
C CYS A 33 7.76 -8.32 10.06
N GLY A 34 8.55 -8.70 11.05
CA GLY A 34 9.89 -9.27 10.84
C GLY A 34 10.91 -8.23 10.38
N GLY A 35 12.08 -8.68 9.90
CA GLY A 35 13.21 -7.80 9.57
C GLY A 35 12.90 -6.70 8.55
N ALA A 36 12.51 -7.09 7.33
CA ALA A 36 12.23 -6.13 6.27
C ALA A 36 11.01 -5.23 6.58
N GLY A 37 9.94 -5.81 7.15
CA GLY A 37 8.76 -5.04 7.56
C GLY A 37 9.12 -3.98 8.61
N ASN A 38 9.92 -4.36 9.61
CA ASN A 38 10.44 -3.45 10.62
C ASN A 38 11.31 -2.33 10.03
N ASN A 39 12.10 -2.61 8.99
CA ASN A 39 12.89 -1.59 8.30
C ASN A 39 12.01 -0.58 7.57
N MET A 40 10.93 -1.03 6.93
CA MET A 40 9.97 -0.15 6.26
C MET A 40 9.29 0.78 7.27
N VAL A 41 8.77 0.24 8.38
CA VAL A 41 8.10 1.07 9.41
C VAL A 41 9.06 2.01 10.14
N ASN A 42 10.31 1.59 10.36
CA ASN A 42 11.35 2.47 10.90
C ASN A 42 11.61 3.68 9.99
N TRP A 43 11.63 3.47 8.67
CA TRP A 43 11.74 4.55 7.69
C TRP A 43 10.52 5.48 7.73
N LEU A 44 9.32 4.92 7.76
CA LEU A 44 8.07 5.69 7.87
C LEU A 44 8.04 6.56 9.13
N TYR A 45 8.43 5.99 10.27
CA TYR A 45 8.52 6.71 11.52
C TYR A 45 9.49 7.89 11.44
N LYS A 46 10.72 7.65 10.94
CA LYS A 46 11.75 8.69 10.76
C LYS A 46 11.35 9.79 9.77
N LYS A 47 10.50 9.47 8.80
CA LYS A 47 9.94 10.42 7.83
C LYS A 47 8.81 11.28 8.40
N GLY A 48 8.31 10.97 9.59
CA GLY A 48 7.25 11.74 10.25
C GLY A 48 5.92 11.63 9.51
N ILE A 49 5.50 10.41 9.17
CA ILE A 49 4.17 10.12 8.62
C ILE A 49 3.08 10.66 9.56
N LYS A 50 2.09 11.35 8.99
CA LYS A 50 0.97 11.92 9.75
C LYS A 50 -0.28 11.05 9.60
N GLY A 51 -1.02 10.90 10.69
CA GLY A 51 -2.33 10.25 10.66
C GLY A 51 -2.31 8.72 10.67
N ALA A 52 -1.17 8.10 11.03
CA ALA A 52 -1.11 6.68 11.33
C ALA A 52 -0.23 6.38 12.54
N GLU A 53 -0.62 5.36 13.33
CA GLU A 53 0.22 4.77 14.39
C GLU A 53 1.18 3.75 13.78
N ILE A 54 2.48 3.88 14.07
CA ILE A 54 3.51 3.00 13.53
C ILE A 54 3.90 1.93 14.55
N ILE A 55 3.79 0.67 14.13
CA ILE A 55 3.91 -0.51 15.00
C ILE A 55 4.99 -1.45 14.46
N GLY A 56 5.95 -1.84 15.31
CA GLY A 56 6.96 -2.85 14.99
C GLY A 56 6.68 -4.18 15.67
N CYS A 57 6.73 -5.28 14.92
CA CYS A 57 6.49 -6.63 15.42
C CYS A 57 7.56 -7.61 14.90
N ASN A 58 8.22 -8.33 15.81
CA ASN A 58 9.26 -9.29 15.42
C ASN A 58 9.36 -10.44 16.41
N THR A 59 10.00 -11.53 16.00
CA THR A 59 10.49 -12.60 16.87
C THR A 59 11.96 -12.42 17.26
N ASP A 60 12.67 -11.52 16.58
CA ASP A 60 14.04 -11.13 16.89
C ASP A 60 14.04 -9.86 17.76
N GLN A 61 14.42 -10.02 19.04
CA GLN A 61 14.48 -8.92 20.00
C GLN A 61 15.60 -7.93 19.69
N GLN A 62 16.74 -8.40 19.17
CA GLN A 62 17.87 -7.53 18.85
C GLN A 62 17.47 -6.57 17.73
N HIS A 63 16.86 -7.10 16.66
CA HIS A 63 16.38 -6.27 15.56
C HIS A 63 15.27 -5.31 16.00
N LEU A 64 14.34 -5.77 16.86
CA LEU A 64 13.26 -4.92 17.36
C LEU A 64 13.77 -3.73 18.20
N ASN A 65 14.87 -3.90 18.93
CA ASN A 65 15.49 -2.83 19.72
C ASN A 65 16.17 -1.75 18.86
N MET A 66 16.58 -2.08 17.63
CA MET A 66 17.29 -1.16 16.74
C MET A 66 16.38 -0.22 15.95
N ILE A 67 15.10 -0.57 15.78
CA ILE A 67 14.14 0.24 15.03
C ILE A 67 13.46 1.28 15.92
N GLU A 68 12.86 2.30 15.31
CA GLU A 68 12.01 3.30 15.94
C GLU A 68 10.58 3.18 15.41
N SER A 69 9.60 3.33 16.30
CA SER A 69 8.16 3.28 16.01
C SER A 69 7.39 3.72 17.26
N ASP A 70 6.10 4.09 17.12
CA ASP A 70 5.25 4.49 18.24
C ASP A 70 5.04 3.35 19.25
N ARG A 71 4.86 2.13 18.72
CA ARG A 71 4.70 0.92 19.52
C ARG A 71 5.53 -0.23 18.99
N LYS A 72 6.02 -1.10 19.87
CA LYS A 72 6.80 -2.30 19.52
C LYS A 72 6.39 -3.46 20.41
N PHE A 73 6.31 -4.66 19.85
CA PHE A 73 6.16 -5.87 20.66
C PHE A 73 6.88 -7.07 20.04
N LEU A 74 7.42 -7.90 20.92
CA LEU A 74 8.02 -9.18 20.57
C LEU A 74 6.91 -10.24 20.52
N ILE A 75 6.85 -10.99 19.42
CA ILE A 75 5.97 -12.15 19.28
C ILE A 75 6.76 -13.44 19.46
N GLY A 76 6.08 -14.52 19.84
CA GLY A 76 6.69 -15.85 20.01
C GLY A 76 7.81 -15.89 21.05
N LYS A 77 7.55 -15.36 22.25
CA LYS A 77 8.53 -15.34 23.35
C LYS A 77 8.90 -16.77 23.74
N ASP A 78 7.92 -17.65 23.80
CA ASP A 78 8.15 -19.05 24.17
C ASP A 78 8.68 -19.85 22.97
N VAL A 79 8.17 -19.59 21.77
CA VAL A 79 8.61 -20.26 20.52
C VAL A 79 10.07 -19.95 20.16
N THR A 80 10.52 -18.71 20.28
CA THR A 80 11.82 -18.27 19.75
C THR A 80 12.80 -17.76 20.80
N ARG A 81 12.33 -17.47 22.02
CA ARG A 81 13.14 -16.85 23.09
C ARG A 81 13.80 -15.54 22.66
N GLY A 82 13.18 -14.83 21.71
CA GLY A 82 13.69 -13.56 21.16
C GLY A 82 14.84 -13.69 20.16
N LEU A 83 15.14 -14.91 19.68
CA LEU A 83 16.25 -15.19 18.76
C LEU A 83 15.83 -15.23 17.28
N GLY A 84 14.56 -15.00 16.97
CA GLY A 84 14.03 -15.06 15.61
C GLY A 84 13.63 -16.47 15.14
N CYS A 85 13.02 -16.54 13.96
CA CYS A 85 12.48 -17.78 13.37
C CYS A 85 13.47 -18.56 12.50
N GLY A 86 14.70 -18.09 12.29
CA GLY A 86 15.71 -18.78 11.47
C GLY A 86 15.34 -19.01 10.00
N GLY A 87 14.36 -18.27 9.46
CA GLY A 87 13.90 -18.45 8.07
C GLY A 87 12.81 -19.51 7.87
N PHE A 88 12.20 -20.02 8.95
CA PHE A 88 11.08 -20.96 8.92
C PHE A 88 9.74 -20.21 9.09
N PRO A 89 8.88 -20.14 8.05
CA PRO A 89 7.59 -19.46 8.14
C PRO A 89 6.64 -20.08 9.17
N GLU A 90 6.67 -21.41 9.36
CA GLU A 90 5.78 -22.10 10.29
C GLU A 90 5.99 -21.59 11.73
N ARG A 91 7.26 -21.45 12.14
CA ARG A 91 7.60 -20.85 13.45
C ARG A 91 7.17 -19.40 13.56
N GLY A 92 7.16 -18.65 12.45
CA GLY A 92 6.66 -17.28 12.42
C GLY A 92 5.15 -17.21 12.64
N ALA A 93 4.41 -18.16 12.05
CA ALA A 93 2.97 -18.30 12.25
C ALA A 93 2.64 -18.73 13.69
N GLU A 94 3.33 -19.73 14.23
CA GLU A 94 3.20 -20.17 15.63
C GLU A 94 3.48 -19.02 16.60
N ALA A 95 4.54 -18.24 16.37
CA ALA A 95 4.87 -17.08 17.17
C ALA A 95 3.77 -16.00 17.17
N ALA A 96 3.16 -15.75 16.01
CA ALA A 96 2.05 -14.81 15.90
C ALA A 96 0.79 -15.35 16.61
N GLN A 97 0.50 -16.65 16.48
CA GLN A 97 -0.62 -17.30 17.17
C GLN A 97 -0.47 -17.28 18.69
N GLU A 98 0.74 -17.55 19.21
CA GLU A 98 1.06 -17.43 20.65
C GLU A 98 0.72 -16.01 21.17
N SER A 99 1.00 -15.00 20.35
CA SER A 99 0.87 -13.58 20.73
C SER A 99 -0.43 -12.93 20.25
N MET A 100 -1.46 -13.71 19.95
CA MET A 100 -2.72 -13.23 19.36
C MET A 100 -3.37 -12.11 20.17
N THR A 101 -3.38 -12.23 21.50
CA THR A 101 -3.97 -11.22 22.40
C THR A 101 -3.25 -9.87 22.26
N VAL A 102 -1.92 -9.89 22.22
CA VAL A 102 -1.10 -8.66 22.08
C VAL A 102 -1.31 -8.02 20.71
N ILE A 103 -1.39 -8.83 19.65
CA ILE A 103 -1.67 -8.36 18.29
C ILE A 103 -3.05 -7.71 18.25
N LYS A 104 -4.08 -8.40 18.74
CA LYS A 104 -5.46 -7.88 18.78
C LYS A 104 -5.55 -6.57 19.57
N ASP A 105 -4.92 -6.49 20.73
CA ASP A 105 -4.88 -5.26 21.53
C ASP A 105 -4.15 -4.12 20.83
N SER A 106 -3.15 -4.43 20.00
CA SER A 106 -2.44 -3.43 19.20
C SER A 106 -3.26 -2.92 18.02
N LEU A 107 -4.15 -3.75 17.49
CA LEU A 107 -5.01 -3.44 16.34
C LEU A 107 -6.44 -3.03 16.74
N LYS A 108 -6.73 -2.86 18.03
CA LYS A 108 -8.06 -2.37 18.46
C LYS A 108 -8.36 -1.00 17.84
N GLU A 109 -9.62 -0.83 17.48
CA GLU A 109 -10.20 0.42 16.96
C GLU A 109 -9.59 0.94 15.65
N SER A 110 -8.78 0.14 14.94
CA SER A 110 -8.31 0.54 13.61
C SER A 110 -9.42 0.44 12.57
N ASP A 111 -9.57 1.48 11.77
CA ASP A 111 -10.39 1.44 10.56
C ASP A 111 -9.60 0.82 9.40
N MET A 112 -8.30 1.09 9.34
CA MET A 112 -7.41 0.59 8.29
C MET A 112 -6.06 0.14 8.86
N VAL A 113 -5.57 -1.01 8.39
CA VAL A 113 -4.29 -1.58 8.80
C VAL A 113 -3.42 -1.90 7.58
N PHE A 114 -2.25 -1.27 7.52
CA PHE A 114 -1.19 -1.60 6.57
C PHE A 114 -0.24 -2.63 7.17
N ILE A 115 -0.01 -3.73 6.47
CA ILE A 115 0.86 -4.82 6.93
C ILE A 115 2.09 -4.88 6.04
N CYS A 116 3.21 -4.42 6.58
CA CYS A 116 4.50 -4.38 5.88
C CYS A 116 5.31 -5.63 6.19
N ALA A 117 5.72 -6.39 5.17
CA ALA A 117 6.55 -7.59 5.38
C ALA A 117 7.49 -7.88 4.21
N GLY A 118 8.64 -8.48 4.50
CA GLY A 118 9.48 -9.12 3.47
C GLY A 118 9.16 -10.60 3.37
N MET A 119 8.76 -11.04 2.18
CA MET A 119 8.41 -12.42 1.92
C MET A 119 9.67 -13.28 1.69
N GLY A 120 9.59 -14.55 2.07
CA GLY A 120 10.67 -15.53 1.94
C GLY A 120 11.53 -15.71 3.21
N GLY A 121 11.37 -14.83 4.20
CA GLY A 121 11.91 -15.02 5.56
C GLY A 121 11.04 -15.95 6.42
N GLY A 122 11.32 -16.02 7.72
CA GLY A 122 10.49 -16.77 8.68
C GLY A 122 9.38 -15.91 9.27
N THR A 123 9.77 -14.88 10.03
CA THR A 123 8.83 -14.02 10.77
C THR A 123 7.84 -13.30 9.86
N GLY A 124 8.33 -12.56 8.85
CA GLY A 124 7.45 -11.79 7.95
C GLY A 124 6.46 -12.67 7.20
N THR A 125 6.96 -13.72 6.54
CA THR A 125 6.17 -14.69 5.77
C THR A 125 5.11 -15.40 6.61
N GLY A 126 5.46 -15.79 7.85
CA GLY A 126 4.54 -16.55 8.73
C GLY A 126 3.59 -15.69 9.54
N ALA A 127 4.07 -14.57 10.07
CA ALA A 127 3.28 -13.72 10.97
C ALA A 127 2.34 -12.77 10.22
N ALA A 128 2.74 -12.25 9.05
CA ALA A 128 1.94 -11.25 8.34
C ALA A 128 0.52 -11.74 7.99
N PRO A 129 0.31 -12.97 7.47
CA PRO A 129 -1.04 -13.47 7.18
C PRO A 129 -1.91 -13.64 8.43
N ILE A 130 -1.32 -14.02 9.58
CA ILE A 130 -2.04 -14.14 10.85
C ILE A 130 -2.45 -12.76 11.37
N ILE A 131 -1.53 -11.80 11.34
CA ILE A 131 -1.80 -10.40 11.75
C ILE A 131 -2.89 -9.80 10.84
N ALA A 132 -2.86 -10.09 9.53
CA ALA A 132 -3.88 -9.69 8.57
C ALA A 132 -5.26 -10.27 8.92
N GLN A 133 -5.32 -11.54 9.30
CA GLN A 133 -6.56 -12.15 9.74
C GLN A 133 -7.11 -11.46 10.99
N VAL A 134 -6.26 -11.17 11.98
CA VAL A 134 -6.68 -10.45 13.20
C VAL A 134 -7.21 -9.06 12.87
N ALA A 135 -6.56 -8.35 11.95
CA ALA A 135 -6.99 -7.04 11.49
C ALA A 135 -8.38 -7.10 10.82
N LYS A 136 -8.65 -8.13 10.01
CA LYS A 136 -10.00 -8.37 9.47
C LYS A 136 -11.02 -8.69 10.54
N ASP A 137 -10.66 -9.51 11.52
CA ASP A 137 -11.56 -9.92 12.61
C ASP A 137 -11.97 -8.74 13.51
N VAL A 138 -11.18 -7.66 13.56
CA VAL A 138 -11.55 -6.41 14.25
C VAL A 138 -12.29 -5.41 13.35
N GLY A 139 -12.56 -5.76 12.09
CA GLY A 139 -13.35 -4.96 11.15
C GLY A 139 -12.56 -3.96 10.32
N SER A 140 -11.22 -4.01 10.35
CA SER A 140 -10.36 -3.10 9.58
C SER A 140 -10.26 -3.51 8.12
N ILE A 141 -10.06 -2.53 7.23
CA ILE A 141 -9.54 -2.78 5.89
C ILE A 141 -8.07 -3.17 6.02
N VAL A 142 -7.67 -4.25 5.35
CA VAL A 142 -6.31 -4.77 5.43
C VAL A 142 -5.61 -4.61 4.10
N ILE A 143 -4.54 -3.81 4.11
CA ILE A 143 -3.67 -3.60 2.95
C ILE A 143 -2.31 -4.22 3.24
N GLY A 144 -1.97 -5.28 2.53
CA GLY A 144 -0.64 -5.90 2.59
C GLY A 144 0.35 -5.15 1.71
N THR A 145 1.51 -4.74 2.21
CA THR A 145 2.61 -4.18 1.41
C THR A 145 3.84 -5.03 1.59
N VAL A 146 4.23 -5.77 0.55
CA VAL A 146 5.23 -6.82 0.70
C VAL A 146 6.30 -6.80 -0.36
N THR A 147 7.53 -7.11 0.02
CA THR A 147 8.66 -7.25 -0.90
C THR A 147 8.95 -8.72 -1.19
N MET A 148 9.09 -9.07 -2.47
CA MET A 148 9.54 -10.40 -2.93
C MET A 148 11.07 -10.47 -2.96
N PRO A 149 11.69 -11.63 -2.66
CA PRO A 149 13.14 -11.78 -2.61
C PRO A 149 13.80 -11.67 -4.00
N PHE A 150 15.12 -11.47 -4.04
CA PHE A 150 15.86 -11.51 -5.31
C PHE A 150 15.87 -12.94 -5.88
N LYS A 151 15.92 -13.08 -7.21
CA LYS A 151 16.02 -14.39 -7.90
C LYS A 151 17.25 -15.21 -7.50
N ILE A 152 18.30 -14.56 -7.00
CA ILE A 152 19.49 -15.23 -6.46
C ILE A 152 19.20 -15.97 -5.14
N GLU A 153 18.16 -15.54 -4.39
CA GLU A 153 17.74 -16.14 -3.13
C GLU A 153 16.78 -17.32 -3.36
N ARG A 154 17.13 -18.25 -4.27
CA ARG A 154 16.22 -19.32 -4.77
C ARG A 154 15.38 -20.01 -3.69
N ALA A 155 16.00 -20.40 -2.57
CA ALA A 155 15.30 -21.09 -1.47
C ALA A 155 14.26 -20.23 -0.72
N ARG A 156 14.26 -18.90 -0.92
CA ARG A 156 13.28 -17.97 -0.34
C ARG A 156 12.10 -17.71 -1.28
N VAL A 157 12.24 -17.96 -2.58
CA VAL A 157 11.20 -17.66 -3.57
C VAL A 157 9.95 -18.49 -3.30
N ASP A 158 10.07 -19.81 -3.16
CA ASP A 158 8.93 -20.71 -2.91
C ASP A 158 8.19 -20.34 -1.61
N LYS A 159 8.96 -20.02 -0.55
CA LYS A 159 8.42 -19.55 0.74
C LYS A 159 7.69 -18.22 0.58
N ALA A 160 8.24 -17.32 -0.24
CA ALA A 160 7.67 -16.01 -0.48
C ALA A 160 6.34 -16.11 -1.23
N GLU A 161 6.27 -16.96 -2.25
CA GLU A 161 5.05 -17.23 -2.99
C GLU A 161 3.96 -17.82 -2.09
N PHE A 162 4.32 -18.81 -1.26
CA PHE A 162 3.39 -19.37 -0.28
C PHE A 162 2.87 -18.30 0.69
N GLY A 163 3.76 -17.50 1.30
CA GLY A 163 3.37 -16.44 2.22
C GLY A 163 2.50 -15.36 1.57
N LEU A 164 2.81 -14.99 0.33
CA LEU A 164 2.02 -14.05 -0.46
C LEU A 164 0.61 -14.59 -0.74
N GLN A 165 0.48 -15.87 -1.10
CA GLN A 165 -0.83 -16.51 -1.28
C GLN A 165 -1.66 -16.51 -0.01
N GLN A 166 -1.05 -16.80 1.15
CA GLN A 166 -1.76 -16.75 2.43
C GLN A 166 -2.19 -15.32 2.77
N LEU A 167 -1.30 -14.34 2.58
CA LEU A 167 -1.61 -12.94 2.84
C LEU A 167 -2.75 -12.43 1.95
N ARG A 168 -2.79 -12.83 0.67
CA ARG A 168 -3.89 -12.49 -0.25
C ARG A 168 -5.25 -13.01 0.21
N LYS A 169 -5.29 -14.17 0.88
CA LYS A 169 -6.56 -14.71 1.43
C LYS A 169 -7.07 -13.88 2.61
N THR A 170 -6.15 -13.30 3.38
CA THR A 170 -6.44 -12.59 4.63
C THR A 170 -6.30 -11.06 4.52
N SER A 171 -6.02 -10.51 3.34
CA SER A 171 -5.99 -9.07 3.04
C SER A 171 -7.10 -8.68 2.05
N ASP A 172 -7.44 -7.40 1.99
CA ASP A 172 -8.40 -6.87 1.00
C ASP A 172 -7.68 -6.48 -0.29
N THR A 173 -6.53 -5.82 -0.14
CA THR A 173 -5.60 -5.52 -1.23
C THR A 173 -4.18 -5.91 -0.83
N VAL A 174 -3.39 -6.43 -1.78
CA VAL A 174 -1.95 -6.67 -1.58
C VAL A 174 -1.13 -5.98 -2.65
N ILE A 175 -0.24 -5.09 -2.19
CA ILE A 175 0.76 -4.37 -2.97
C ILE A 175 2.05 -5.19 -2.91
N VAL A 176 2.54 -5.62 -4.07
CA VAL A 176 3.72 -6.49 -4.19
C VAL A 176 4.86 -5.73 -4.84
N ILE A 177 5.99 -5.61 -4.16
CA ILE A 177 7.21 -4.98 -4.66
C ILE A 177 8.23 -6.06 -5.01
N ASP A 178 8.68 -6.12 -6.26
CA ASP A 178 9.68 -7.09 -6.72
C ASP A 178 11.10 -6.53 -6.54
N ASN A 179 11.89 -7.11 -5.62
CA ASN A 179 13.28 -6.68 -5.41
C ASN A 179 14.15 -6.83 -6.66
N ASN A 180 13.82 -7.71 -7.61
CA ASN A 180 14.57 -7.82 -8.86
C ASN A 180 14.49 -6.54 -9.71
N ARG A 181 13.43 -5.74 -9.53
CA ARG A 181 13.29 -4.43 -10.19
C ARG A 181 14.20 -3.37 -9.59
N LEU A 182 14.56 -3.50 -8.31
CA LEU A 182 15.59 -2.65 -7.70
C LEU A 182 16.93 -2.76 -8.44
N VAL A 183 17.26 -3.92 -9.00
CA VAL A 183 18.48 -4.09 -9.80
C VAL A 183 18.43 -3.24 -11.07
N GLN A 184 17.26 -3.05 -11.67
CA GLN A 184 17.11 -2.22 -12.87
C GLN A 184 17.23 -0.73 -12.55
N ILE A 185 16.73 -0.31 -11.39
CA ILE A 185 16.72 1.11 -10.96
C ILE A 185 18.07 1.52 -10.37
N ALA A 186 18.68 0.64 -9.57
CA ALA A 186 19.82 0.96 -8.70
C ALA A 186 21.05 0.10 -9.00
N GLY A 187 21.13 -0.58 -10.15
CA GLY A 187 22.13 -1.62 -10.45
C GLY A 187 23.60 -1.22 -10.31
N ASN A 188 23.91 0.08 -10.39
CA ASN A 188 25.26 0.62 -10.21
C ASN A 188 25.54 1.14 -8.80
N LEU A 189 24.54 1.16 -7.91
CA LEU A 189 24.69 1.63 -6.53
C LEU A 189 25.21 0.51 -5.62
N PRO A 190 26.00 0.85 -4.59
CA PRO A 190 26.28 -0.06 -3.48
C PRO A 190 24.99 -0.63 -2.89
N VAL A 191 25.01 -1.90 -2.48
CA VAL A 191 23.84 -2.63 -1.98
C VAL A 191 23.07 -1.88 -0.89
N GLN A 192 23.79 -1.27 0.07
CA GLN A 192 23.15 -0.46 1.13
C GLN A 192 22.37 0.73 0.58
N GLN A 193 22.90 1.41 -0.44
CA GLN A 193 22.23 2.54 -1.09
C GLN A 193 21.04 2.06 -1.93
N ALA A 194 21.18 0.93 -2.64
CA ALA A 194 20.07 0.34 -3.40
C ALA A 194 18.87 -0.02 -2.49
N PHE A 195 19.11 -0.64 -1.34
CA PHE A 195 18.05 -0.90 -0.36
C PHE A 195 17.49 0.37 0.28
N ALA A 196 18.31 1.40 0.49
CA ALA A 196 17.81 2.68 0.96
C ALA A 196 16.85 3.31 -0.04
N VAL A 197 17.16 3.27 -1.34
CA VAL A 197 16.26 3.72 -2.43
C VAL A 197 14.96 2.92 -2.43
N ALA A 198 15.04 1.59 -2.29
CA ALA A 198 13.86 0.73 -2.19
C ALA A 198 12.94 1.15 -1.04
N ASN A 199 13.51 1.27 0.16
CA ASN A 199 12.77 1.65 1.36
C ASN A 199 12.19 3.06 1.24
N GLU A 200 12.91 4.00 0.63
CA GLU A 200 12.41 5.36 0.36
C GLU A 200 11.18 5.33 -0.55
N LEU A 201 11.21 4.55 -1.63
CA LEU A 201 10.08 4.43 -2.56
C LEU A 201 8.86 3.81 -1.87
N ILE A 202 9.05 2.72 -1.12
CA ILE A 202 7.98 2.05 -0.36
C ILE A 202 7.41 2.97 0.72
N ALA A 203 8.29 3.67 1.45
CA ALA A 203 7.87 4.60 2.49
C ALA A 203 7.09 5.78 1.90
N THR A 204 7.55 6.35 0.78
CA THR A 204 6.84 7.43 0.07
C THR A 204 5.47 6.98 -0.40
N MET A 205 5.38 5.75 -0.93
CA MET A 205 4.13 5.13 -1.34
C MET A 205 3.15 5.00 -0.18
N ILE A 206 3.51 4.31 0.92
CA ILE A 206 2.63 4.13 2.07
C ILE A 206 2.25 5.48 2.69
N LYS A 207 3.22 6.38 2.86
CA LYS A 207 2.99 7.74 3.37
C LYS A 207 1.98 8.49 2.49
N GLY A 208 2.11 8.39 1.17
CA GLY A 208 1.19 9.01 0.22
C GLY A 208 -0.25 8.56 0.44
N ILE A 209 -0.49 7.25 0.57
CA ILE A 209 -1.84 6.71 0.79
C ILE A 209 -2.40 7.16 2.13
N VAL A 210 -1.61 6.98 3.20
CA VAL A 210 -2.03 7.32 4.57
C VAL A 210 -2.36 8.81 4.67
N GLU A 211 -1.47 9.68 4.18
CA GLU A 211 -1.69 11.13 4.27
C GLU A 211 -2.78 11.61 3.32
N THR A 212 -3.04 10.91 2.21
CA THR A 212 -4.17 11.22 1.33
C THR A 212 -5.52 11.03 2.03
N ILE A 213 -5.60 10.06 2.95
CA ILE A 213 -6.82 9.77 3.73
C ILE A 213 -6.88 10.62 4.99
N ALA A 214 -5.76 10.74 5.70
CA ALA A 214 -5.74 11.30 7.05
C ALA A 214 -5.53 12.82 7.10
N VAL A 215 -4.89 13.41 6.09
CA VAL A 215 -4.58 14.85 6.08
C VAL A 215 -5.59 15.60 5.22
N PRO A 216 -6.21 16.68 5.73
CA PRO A 216 -7.15 17.49 4.97
C PRO A 216 -6.57 18.00 3.64
N SER A 217 -7.40 17.96 2.63
CA SER A 217 -7.13 18.34 1.24
C SER A 217 -8.22 19.32 0.77
N LEU A 218 -7.95 20.07 -0.31
CA LEU A 218 -8.92 20.98 -0.91
C LEU A 218 -10.14 20.21 -1.42
N VAL A 219 -9.88 19.06 -2.02
CA VAL A 219 -10.87 18.03 -2.33
C VAL A 219 -10.46 16.80 -1.53
N ASN A 220 -11.20 16.53 -0.45
CA ASN A 220 -10.96 15.37 0.40
C ASN A 220 -11.44 14.11 -0.29
N LEU A 221 -10.62 13.06 -0.19
CA LEU A 221 -11.05 11.70 -0.45
C LEU A 221 -11.65 11.16 0.84
N ASP A 222 -12.89 10.71 0.80
CA ASP A 222 -13.51 10.13 1.99
C ASP A 222 -13.00 8.69 2.22
N TYR A 223 -13.09 8.23 3.45
CA TYR A 223 -12.64 6.88 3.79
C TYR A 223 -13.50 5.78 3.13
N ALA A 224 -14.78 6.05 2.88
CA ALA A 224 -15.71 5.07 2.31
C ALA A 224 -15.41 4.80 0.82
N ASP A 225 -15.05 5.84 0.08
CA ASP A 225 -14.59 5.87 -1.30
C ASP A 225 -13.29 5.06 -1.43
N VAL A 226 -12.30 5.37 -0.60
CA VAL A 226 -11.03 4.64 -0.58
C VAL A 226 -11.28 3.17 -0.18
N LYS A 227 -12.18 2.93 0.77
CA LYS A 227 -12.58 1.58 1.17
C LYS A 227 -13.20 0.80 0.01
N ALA A 228 -14.10 1.39 -0.75
CA ALA A 228 -14.77 0.73 -1.86
C ALA A 228 -13.75 0.26 -2.90
N ILE A 229 -12.85 1.15 -3.34
CA ILE A 229 -11.80 0.81 -4.31
C ILE A 229 -10.84 -0.26 -3.76
N MET A 230 -10.40 -0.14 -2.51
CA MET A 230 -9.41 -1.04 -1.92
C MET A 230 -9.97 -2.42 -1.52
N THR A 231 -11.29 -2.53 -1.31
CA THR A 231 -11.92 -3.82 -0.95
C THR A 231 -12.15 -4.68 -2.19
N GLU A 232 -12.49 -4.06 -3.32
CA GLU A 232 -12.78 -4.74 -4.58
C GLU A 232 -11.54 -4.95 -5.45
N GLY A 233 -10.45 -4.28 -5.09
CA GLY A 233 -9.30 -4.13 -5.96
C GLY A 233 -8.42 -5.36 -6.18
N GLY A 234 -8.47 -6.34 -5.27
CA GLY A 234 -7.65 -7.55 -5.31
C GLY A 234 -6.15 -7.25 -5.27
N VAL A 235 -5.57 -6.94 -6.43
CA VAL A 235 -4.20 -6.44 -6.52
C VAL A 235 -4.20 -5.01 -7.04
N ALA A 236 -3.39 -4.19 -6.38
CA ALA A 236 -3.23 -2.79 -6.68
C ALA A 236 -1.79 -2.48 -7.10
N SER A 237 -1.67 -1.56 -8.05
CA SER A 237 -0.45 -0.86 -8.39
C SER A 237 -0.53 0.56 -7.84
N ILE A 238 0.59 1.10 -7.37
CA ILE A 238 0.64 2.48 -6.88
C ILE A 238 1.75 3.21 -7.59
N GLY A 239 1.46 4.41 -8.06
CA GLY A 239 2.38 5.31 -8.73
C GLY A 239 2.54 6.59 -7.94
N VAL A 240 3.76 7.12 -7.89
CA VAL A 240 4.01 8.50 -7.45
C VAL A 240 4.97 9.15 -8.43
N GLY A 241 4.56 10.26 -9.02
CA GLY A 241 5.40 11.08 -9.88
C GLY A 241 5.34 12.54 -9.45
N ALA A 242 6.42 13.26 -9.69
CA ALA A 242 6.52 14.68 -9.37
C ALA A 242 7.28 15.41 -10.46
N SER A 243 6.90 16.67 -10.69
CA SER A 243 7.61 17.56 -11.60
C SER A 243 7.44 19.03 -11.18
N ASP A 244 8.42 19.84 -11.53
CA ASP A 244 8.48 21.29 -11.33
C ASP A 244 8.75 22.05 -12.63
N THR A 245 8.50 21.42 -13.78
CA THR A 245 8.71 21.99 -15.11
C THR A 245 7.43 22.62 -15.68
N ASN A 246 7.53 23.18 -16.89
CA ASN A 246 6.36 23.69 -17.61
C ASN A 246 5.38 22.57 -18.04
N ASN A 247 5.85 21.32 -18.15
CA ASN A 247 5.04 20.15 -18.49
C ASN A 247 4.79 19.30 -17.24
N ARG A 248 4.68 19.94 -16.07
CA ARG A 248 4.64 19.24 -14.78
C ARG A 248 3.50 18.23 -14.66
N VAL A 249 2.38 18.45 -15.35
CA VAL A 249 1.26 17.51 -15.37
C VAL A 249 1.65 16.22 -16.06
N GLU A 250 2.07 16.30 -17.32
CA GLU A 250 2.44 15.13 -18.13
C GLU A 250 3.60 14.37 -17.50
N GLU A 251 4.63 15.07 -17.03
CA GLU A 251 5.80 14.46 -16.41
C GLU A 251 5.46 13.78 -15.08
N ALA A 252 4.62 14.41 -14.23
CA ALA A 252 4.21 13.81 -12.97
C ALA A 252 3.29 12.59 -13.19
N VAL A 253 2.33 12.67 -14.12
CA VAL A 253 1.47 11.52 -14.46
C VAL A 253 2.28 10.40 -15.08
N GLN A 254 3.17 10.71 -16.03
CA GLN A 254 4.06 9.72 -16.63
C GLN A 254 4.91 9.05 -15.54
N GLY A 255 5.51 9.82 -14.64
CA GLY A 255 6.28 9.30 -13.52
C GLY A 255 5.46 8.41 -12.58
N ALA A 256 4.19 8.75 -12.33
CA ALA A 256 3.30 7.94 -11.53
C ALA A 256 2.96 6.61 -12.22
N LEU A 257 2.58 6.64 -13.50
CA LEU A 257 2.23 5.44 -14.27
C LEU A 257 3.45 4.55 -14.56
N SER A 258 4.62 5.16 -14.77
CA SER A 258 5.89 4.46 -14.94
C SER A 258 6.47 4.09 -13.59
N ASN A 259 5.79 3.28 -12.77
CA ASN A 259 6.40 2.76 -11.55
C ASN A 259 7.40 1.63 -11.92
N PRO A 260 8.73 1.86 -11.79
CA PRO A 260 9.69 0.86 -12.21
C PRO A 260 9.76 -0.35 -11.26
N LEU A 261 9.13 -0.28 -10.08
CA LEU A 261 9.05 -1.39 -9.13
C LEU A 261 7.93 -2.39 -9.44
N LEU A 262 7.03 -2.08 -10.38
CA LEU A 262 5.82 -2.83 -10.64
C LEU A 262 5.73 -3.21 -12.12
N ASP A 263 5.70 -4.50 -12.42
CA ASP A 263 5.53 -5.05 -13.77
C ASP A 263 4.06 -5.40 -13.99
N ILE A 264 3.27 -4.37 -14.30
CA ILE A 264 1.82 -4.43 -14.26
C ILE A 264 1.26 -3.71 -15.49
N SER A 265 0.32 -4.37 -16.18
CA SER A 265 -0.52 -3.68 -17.15
C SER A 265 -1.73 -3.07 -16.44
N TYR A 266 -1.96 -1.79 -16.70
CA TYR A 266 -3.12 -1.04 -16.20
C TYR A 266 -4.34 -1.19 -17.12
N GLU A 267 -4.17 -1.87 -18.26
CA GLU A 267 -5.23 -2.09 -19.24
C GLU A 267 -6.35 -2.95 -18.64
N GLY A 268 -7.57 -2.41 -18.66
CA GLY A 268 -8.75 -3.05 -18.05
C GLY A 268 -8.76 -2.99 -16.52
N ALA A 269 -8.01 -2.06 -15.90
CA ALA A 269 -8.12 -1.79 -14.48
C ALA A 269 -9.52 -1.27 -14.13
N THR A 270 -10.11 -1.77 -13.06
CA THR A 270 -11.51 -1.53 -12.68
C THR A 270 -11.68 -0.40 -11.67
N GLY A 271 -10.59 0.12 -11.11
CA GLY A 271 -10.66 1.24 -10.18
C GLY A 271 -9.37 2.03 -10.06
N ALA A 272 -9.49 3.32 -9.75
CA ALA A 272 -8.35 4.19 -9.48
C ALA A 272 -8.64 5.24 -8.42
N ILE A 273 -7.59 5.56 -7.66
CA ILE A 273 -7.52 6.72 -6.76
C ILE A 273 -6.44 7.64 -7.29
N ILE A 274 -6.78 8.89 -7.58
CA ILE A 274 -5.87 9.90 -8.11
C ILE A 274 -5.78 11.03 -7.09
N HIS A 275 -4.61 11.25 -6.50
CA HIS A 275 -4.41 12.37 -5.60
C HIS A 275 -3.36 13.32 -6.17
N ILE A 276 -3.74 14.58 -6.31
CA ILE A 276 -2.89 15.62 -6.89
C ILE A 276 -2.50 16.60 -5.80
N HIS A 277 -1.20 16.84 -5.63
CA HIS A 277 -0.68 17.80 -4.66
C HIS A 277 0.13 18.86 -5.40
N GLY A 278 -0.32 20.11 -5.34
CA GLY A 278 0.32 21.23 -6.00
C GLY A 278 0.33 22.50 -5.17
N GLY A 279 0.92 23.55 -5.74
CA GLY A 279 0.94 24.87 -5.14
C GLY A 279 -0.35 25.66 -5.35
N PRO A 280 -0.47 26.88 -4.78
CA PRO A 280 -1.59 27.78 -5.02
C PRO A 280 -1.76 28.21 -6.49
N ASP A 281 -0.74 27.95 -7.32
CA ASP A 281 -0.71 28.15 -8.75
C ASP A 281 -1.22 26.94 -9.56
N MET A 282 -1.63 25.86 -8.90
CA MET A 282 -2.26 24.70 -9.53
C MET A 282 -3.65 25.07 -10.05
N THR A 283 -3.94 24.71 -11.30
CA THR A 283 -5.19 25.06 -11.97
C THR A 283 -6.12 23.85 -12.11
N LEU A 284 -7.42 24.11 -12.33
CA LEU A 284 -8.40 23.05 -12.59
C LEU A 284 -8.13 22.31 -13.91
N ASP A 285 -7.58 23.00 -14.92
CA ASP A 285 -7.17 22.42 -16.19
C ASP A 285 -6.10 21.33 -15.99
N GLU A 286 -5.11 21.62 -15.15
CA GLU A 286 -4.06 20.66 -14.78
C GLU A 286 -4.63 19.43 -14.06
N ILE A 287 -5.63 19.62 -13.20
CA ILE A 287 -6.34 18.53 -12.52
C ILE A 287 -7.10 17.66 -13.53
N SER A 288 -7.89 18.28 -14.42
CA SER A 288 -8.66 17.57 -15.45
C SER A 288 -7.75 16.74 -16.35
N LYS A 289 -6.67 17.36 -16.83
CA LYS A 289 -5.69 16.73 -17.70
C LYS A 289 -4.96 15.57 -17.01
N ALA A 290 -4.62 15.72 -15.72
CA ALA A 290 -4.04 14.63 -14.96
C ALA A 290 -5.00 13.43 -14.84
N GLY A 291 -6.28 13.70 -14.58
CA GLY A 291 -7.32 12.67 -14.54
C GLY A 291 -7.43 11.92 -15.87
N GLU A 292 -7.59 12.65 -16.97
CA GLU A 292 -7.71 12.09 -18.33
C GLU A 292 -6.51 11.20 -18.69
N LEU A 293 -5.29 11.65 -18.42
CA LEU A 293 -4.07 10.89 -18.72
C LEU A 293 -3.96 9.59 -17.93
N VAL A 294 -4.43 9.57 -16.68
CA VAL A 294 -4.41 8.36 -15.84
C VAL A 294 -5.48 7.37 -16.30
N THR A 295 -6.69 7.86 -16.61
CA THR A 295 -7.84 7.00 -16.96
C THR A 295 -7.84 6.54 -18.41
N GLN A 296 -6.99 7.12 -19.28
CA GLN A 296 -6.98 6.86 -20.73
C GLN A 296 -6.89 5.36 -21.11
N ASN A 297 -6.20 4.55 -20.31
CA ASN A 297 -5.99 3.12 -20.59
C ASN A 297 -6.77 2.21 -19.62
N MET A 298 -7.67 2.78 -18.82
CA MET A 298 -8.52 2.01 -17.89
C MET A 298 -9.80 1.54 -18.57
N ASP A 299 -10.56 0.69 -17.88
CA ASP A 299 -11.92 0.35 -18.33
C ASP A 299 -12.82 1.60 -18.33
N ASP A 300 -13.71 1.73 -19.33
CA ASP A 300 -14.64 2.87 -19.42
C ASP A 300 -15.61 2.91 -18.22
N ASP A 301 -15.91 1.76 -17.63
CA ASP A 301 -16.75 1.61 -16.44
C ASP A 301 -15.91 1.60 -15.14
N ALA A 302 -14.62 1.93 -15.20
CA ALA A 302 -13.76 1.95 -14.02
C ALA A 302 -14.22 2.98 -12.99
N ASN A 303 -14.23 2.59 -11.72
CA ASN A 303 -14.55 3.51 -10.63
C ASN A 303 -13.34 4.39 -10.31
N VAL A 304 -13.42 5.68 -10.62
CA VAL A 304 -12.30 6.63 -10.44
C VAL A 304 -12.64 7.67 -9.40
N ILE A 305 -11.80 7.78 -8.39
CA ILE A 305 -11.93 8.74 -7.30
C ILE A 305 -10.72 9.66 -7.32
N TRP A 306 -10.94 10.95 -7.11
CA TRP A 306 -9.87 11.93 -7.15
C TRP A 306 -9.90 12.90 -5.98
N GLY A 307 -8.71 13.33 -5.56
CA GLY A 307 -8.49 14.31 -4.51
C GLY A 307 -7.43 15.32 -4.90
N ALA A 308 -7.46 16.49 -4.27
CA ALA A 308 -6.51 17.55 -4.55
C ALA A 308 -6.08 18.26 -3.27
N ARG A 309 -4.78 18.45 -3.09
CA ARG A 309 -4.18 19.22 -2.00
C ARG A 309 -3.44 20.42 -2.55
N VAL A 310 -3.61 21.56 -1.89
CA VAL A 310 -2.89 22.80 -2.19
C VAL A 310 -2.09 23.23 -0.98
N THR A 311 -0.78 23.40 -1.13
CA THR A 311 0.09 23.93 -0.07
C THR A 311 1.12 24.91 -0.62
N ASP A 312 1.49 25.92 0.17
CA ASP A 312 2.39 27.00 -0.28
C ASP A 312 3.80 26.51 -0.64
N ASP A 313 4.28 25.44 0.01
CA ASP A 313 5.60 24.83 -0.24
C ASP A 313 5.69 24.09 -1.59
N MET A 314 4.55 23.88 -2.25
CA MET A 314 4.44 23.24 -3.56
C MET A 314 4.30 24.24 -4.70
N LYS A 315 4.54 25.55 -4.48
CA LYS A 315 4.49 26.56 -5.54
C LYS A 315 5.40 26.18 -6.72
N GLY A 316 4.82 26.14 -7.93
CA GLY A 316 5.53 25.74 -9.14
C GLY A 316 5.72 24.21 -9.30
N LYS A 317 5.31 23.40 -8.32
CA LYS A 317 5.50 21.95 -8.31
C LYS A 317 4.16 21.22 -8.35
N LEU A 318 4.18 20.02 -8.90
CA LEU A 318 3.04 19.11 -8.93
C LEU A 318 3.52 17.69 -8.61
N THR A 319 2.81 17.04 -7.69
CA THR A 319 2.97 15.61 -7.40
C THR A 319 1.65 14.93 -7.69
N VAL A 320 1.68 13.83 -8.45
CA VAL A 320 0.53 12.99 -8.73
C VAL A 320 0.79 11.62 -8.10
N MET A 321 -0.14 11.19 -7.26
CA MET A 321 -0.21 9.82 -6.74
C MET A 321 -1.38 9.11 -7.40
N THR A 322 -1.14 7.90 -7.90
CA THR A 322 -2.18 7.03 -8.45
C THR A 322 -2.19 5.71 -7.69
N ILE A 323 -3.37 5.19 -7.38
CA ILE A 323 -3.54 3.82 -6.88
C ILE A 323 -4.53 3.15 -7.81
N ILE A 324 -4.08 2.17 -8.57
CA ILE A 324 -4.87 1.51 -9.62
C ILE A 324 -5.12 0.07 -9.18
N THR A 325 -6.38 -0.32 -9.13
CA THR A 325 -6.82 -1.63 -8.66
C THR A 325 -7.40 -2.48 -9.81
N GLY A 326 -7.48 -3.79 -9.63
CA GLY A 326 -7.96 -4.70 -10.67
C GLY A 326 -6.93 -4.98 -11.77
N VAL A 327 -5.64 -4.80 -11.46
CA VAL A 327 -4.55 -4.93 -12.42
C VAL A 327 -4.04 -6.37 -12.58
N LYS A 328 -3.51 -6.71 -13.77
CA LYS A 328 -2.92 -8.02 -14.07
C LYS A 328 -1.39 -7.97 -13.96
N SER A 329 -0.76 -8.98 -13.36
CA SER A 329 0.70 -9.06 -13.33
C SER A 329 1.24 -10.51 -13.27
N PRO A 330 2.46 -10.78 -13.79
CA PRO A 330 3.04 -12.13 -13.87
C PRO A 330 3.24 -12.82 -12.51
N TRP A 331 3.44 -12.05 -11.43
CA TRP A 331 3.54 -12.55 -10.05
C TRP A 331 2.18 -12.57 -9.33
N ILE A 332 1.12 -12.21 -10.06
CA ILE A 332 -0.18 -11.81 -9.56
C ILE A 332 -1.24 -12.63 -10.29
N LEU A 333 -1.37 -13.89 -9.89
CA LEU A 333 -2.68 -14.53 -9.94
C LEU A 333 -3.54 -13.82 -8.90
N GLY A 334 -4.45 -12.98 -9.35
CA GLY A 334 -5.47 -12.35 -8.50
C GLY A 334 -6.24 -13.41 -7.70
N ARG A 335 -7.12 -12.97 -6.80
CA ARG A 335 -8.11 -13.88 -6.23
C ARG A 335 -8.88 -14.45 -7.43
N LEU A 336 -8.66 -15.72 -7.77
CA LEU A 336 -9.37 -16.33 -8.89
C LEU A 336 -10.85 -16.13 -8.59
N THR A 337 -11.52 -15.31 -9.39
CA THR A 337 -12.97 -15.22 -9.35
C THR A 337 -13.53 -16.61 -9.57
N SER A 338 -14.72 -16.93 -9.06
CA SER A 338 -15.35 -18.25 -9.26
C SER A 338 -15.37 -18.65 -10.75
N LYS A 339 -15.47 -17.64 -11.62
CA LYS A 339 -15.40 -17.76 -13.07
C LYS A 339 -14.00 -18.13 -13.58
N GLN A 340 -12.95 -17.46 -13.11
CA GLN A 340 -11.56 -17.80 -13.46
C GLN A 340 -11.11 -19.16 -12.87
N GLN A 341 -11.67 -19.57 -11.72
CA GLN A 341 -11.45 -20.92 -11.19
C GLN A 341 -12.09 -21.99 -12.08
N GLN A 342 -13.28 -21.72 -12.62
CA GLN A 342 -13.94 -22.58 -13.60
C GLN A 342 -13.15 -22.64 -14.91
N GLU A 343 -12.73 -21.49 -15.45
CA GLU A 343 -11.97 -21.40 -16.70
C GLU A 343 -10.61 -22.11 -16.58
N ALA A 344 -9.86 -21.89 -15.51
CA ALA A 344 -8.58 -22.58 -15.27
C ALA A 344 -8.77 -24.09 -15.03
N ARG A 345 -9.86 -24.51 -14.36
CA ARG A 345 -10.20 -25.94 -14.23
C ARG A 345 -10.56 -26.56 -15.57
N GLN A 346 -11.25 -25.81 -16.43
CA GLN A 346 -11.68 -26.26 -17.74
C GLN A 346 -10.48 -26.40 -18.69
N GLU A 347 -9.57 -25.42 -18.72
CA GLU A 347 -8.29 -25.52 -19.44
C GLU A 347 -7.45 -26.70 -18.95
N LEU A 348 -7.32 -26.90 -17.64
CA LEU A 348 -6.55 -28.01 -17.07
C LEU A 348 -7.21 -29.37 -17.34
N SER A 349 -8.54 -29.43 -17.35
CA SER A 349 -9.33 -30.62 -17.70
C SER A 349 -9.19 -30.98 -19.17
N GLU A 350 -9.16 -29.98 -20.07
CA GLU A 350 -8.93 -30.16 -21.50
C GLU A 350 -7.49 -30.59 -21.79
N GLU A 351 -6.51 -30.02 -21.09
CA GLU A 351 -5.09 -30.33 -21.28
C GLU A 351 -4.71 -31.73 -20.75
N LEU A 352 -5.32 -32.16 -19.64
CA LEU A 352 -5.05 -33.47 -19.02
C LEU A 352 -6.03 -34.57 -19.48
N GLY A 353 -7.13 -34.22 -20.16
CA GLY A 353 -8.14 -35.16 -20.62
C GLY A 353 -8.89 -35.88 -19.49
N ILE A 354 -8.99 -35.27 -18.31
CA ILE A 354 -9.66 -35.81 -17.13
C ILE A 354 -10.65 -34.78 -16.58
N GLU A 355 -11.88 -35.21 -16.30
CA GLU A 355 -12.88 -34.40 -15.61
C GLU A 355 -12.51 -34.30 -14.13
N ILE A 356 -12.23 -33.08 -13.66
CA ILE A 356 -11.92 -32.79 -12.26
C ILE A 356 -13.24 -32.45 -11.54
N PHE A 357 -13.75 -33.38 -10.73
CA PHE A 357 -14.91 -33.15 -9.85
C PHE A 357 -14.49 -32.56 -8.50
N ASP A 358 -15.43 -31.87 -7.84
CA ASP A 358 -15.23 -30.97 -6.68
C ASP A 358 -14.43 -31.50 -5.49
#